data_AF-A0A8S9PW05-F1
#
_entry.id   AF-A0A8S9PW05-F1
#
_cell.length_a   1.000
_cell.length_b   1.000
_cell.length_c   1.000
_cell.angle_alpha   90.00
_cell.angle_beta   90.00
_cell.angle_gamma   90.00
#
_symmetry.space_group_name_H-M   'P 1'
#
loop_
_entity.id
_entity.type
_entity.pdbx_description
1 polymer ?
#
loop_
_entity_poly.entity_id
_entity_poly.type
_entity_poly.pdbx_seq_one_letter_code
_entity_poly.pdbx_strand_id
1 'polypeptide(L)'
;MDRPVLGHGNCATGDCGNSLKCTVTGATPSTLAEFTIQGDSGNDFYDLSLVDGYNVKTKDEDPESGAHSTPQTCPATDYSRKFKDACPTAYSYAYDDTSLVLELTM
;
A
#
# COMPACT_ATOMS: atom_id res chain seq x y z
N MET A 1 18.12 -4.20 18.88
CA MET A 1 17.62 -4.36 17.51
C MET A 1 18.81 -4.74 16.65
N ASP A 2 18.98 -6.04 16.39
CA ASP A 2 20.12 -6.56 15.64
C ASP A 2 19.97 -6.19 14.16
N ARG A 3 21.04 -5.72 13.52
CA ARG A 3 21.01 -5.28 12.12
C ARG A 3 20.83 -6.51 11.21
N PRO A 4 19.89 -6.54 10.25
CA PRO A 4 19.72 -7.68 9.36
C PRO A 4 21.01 -7.94 8.58
N VAL A 5 21.60 -9.11 8.76
CA VAL A 5 22.77 -9.54 7.98
C VAL A 5 22.23 -10.08 6.67
N LEU A 6 22.64 -9.48 5.54
CA LEU A 6 22.37 -10.00 4.20
C LEU A 6 20.88 -10.26 3.88
N GLY A 7 19.97 -9.38 4.34
CA GLY A 7 18.53 -9.52 4.07
C GLY A 7 17.84 -10.64 4.84
N HIS A 8 18.49 -11.17 5.89
CA HIS A 8 17.89 -12.16 6.79
C HIS A 8 17.89 -11.63 8.23
N GLY A 9 16.83 -11.93 8.96
CA GLY A 9 16.60 -11.45 10.32
C GLY A 9 15.11 -11.58 10.68
N ASN A 10 14.79 -11.40 11.96
CA ASN A 10 13.44 -11.61 12.45
C ASN A 10 12.72 -10.28 12.66
N CYS A 11 11.43 -10.23 12.32
CA CYS A 11 10.57 -9.07 12.58
C CYS A 11 9.76 -9.25 13.89
N ALA A 12 9.49 -8.14 14.57
CA ALA A 12 8.63 -8.15 15.77
C ALA A 12 7.16 -8.46 15.45
N THR A 13 6.69 -8.08 14.26
CA THR A 13 5.38 -8.42 13.68
C THR A 13 5.54 -8.60 12.16
N GLY A 14 4.70 -9.40 11.52
CA GLY A 14 4.76 -9.63 10.07
C GLY A 14 6.01 -10.34 9.57
N ASP A 15 6.68 -11.14 10.41
CA ASP A 15 7.81 -11.95 9.97
C ASP A 15 7.37 -12.97 8.91
N CYS A 16 8.10 -13.06 7.80
CA CYS A 16 7.76 -13.92 6.66
C CYS A 16 8.83 -14.99 6.42
N GLY A 17 9.35 -15.59 7.49
CA GLY A 17 10.35 -16.66 7.43
C GLY A 17 11.78 -16.15 7.51
N ASN A 18 12.01 -15.14 8.35
CA ASN A 18 13.31 -14.51 8.59
C ASN A 18 13.98 -13.89 7.35
N SER A 19 13.20 -13.58 6.31
CA SER A 19 13.68 -13.00 5.05
C SER A 19 13.11 -11.60 4.88
N LEU A 20 13.96 -10.64 4.49
CA LEU A 20 13.53 -9.30 4.10
C LEU A 20 12.72 -9.33 2.80
N LYS A 21 13.03 -10.27 1.89
CA LYS A 21 12.24 -10.51 0.67
C LYS A 21 11.33 -11.70 0.91
N CYS A 22 10.09 -11.41 1.30
CA CYS A 22 9.09 -12.43 1.57
C CYS A 22 8.74 -13.23 0.31
N THR A 23 8.59 -14.55 0.47
CA THR A 23 7.98 -15.45 -0.53
C THR A 23 6.69 -16.10 -0.03
N VAL A 24 6.34 -15.82 1.23
CA VAL A 24 5.14 -16.23 1.93
C VAL A 24 4.53 -15.02 2.62
N THR A 25 3.30 -15.13 3.10
CA THR A 25 2.65 -14.06 3.88
C THR A 25 3.35 -13.88 5.23
N GLY A 26 3.23 -12.67 5.79
CA GLY A 26 3.78 -12.36 7.11
C GLY A 26 2.96 -13.01 8.24
N ALA A 27 3.62 -13.37 9.34
CA ALA A 27 2.98 -13.89 10.53
C ALA A 27 2.03 -12.85 11.16
N THR A 28 0.90 -13.32 11.69
CA THR A 28 -0.05 -12.47 12.41
C THR A 28 0.52 -12.02 13.77
N PRO A 29 0.21 -10.80 14.25
CA PRO A 29 -0.66 -9.81 13.64
C PRO A 29 0.02 -9.04 12.48
N SER A 30 -0.70 -8.87 11.37
CA SER A 30 -0.28 -8.07 10.22
C SER A 30 -1.46 -7.36 9.56
N THR A 31 -1.39 -6.04 9.48
CA THR A 31 -2.29 -5.24 8.64
C THR A 31 -1.97 -5.56 7.16
N LEU A 32 -2.94 -6.04 6.38
CA LEU A 32 -2.74 -6.43 4.98
C LEU A 32 -3.34 -5.40 4.03
N ALA A 33 -2.55 -4.92 3.09
CA ALA A 33 -3.07 -4.24 1.90
C ALA A 33 -3.17 -5.28 0.77
N GLU A 34 -4.38 -5.56 0.33
CA GLU A 34 -4.69 -6.59 -0.66
C GLU A 34 -5.02 -5.93 -1.99
N PHE A 35 -4.47 -6.46 -3.08
CA PHE A 35 -4.66 -5.93 -4.43
C PHE A 35 -5.01 -7.06 -5.38
N THR A 36 -6.11 -6.90 -6.10
CA THR A 36 -6.47 -7.72 -7.26
C THR A 36 -6.32 -6.85 -8.50
N ILE A 37 -5.26 -7.08 -9.26
CA ILE A 37 -4.97 -6.32 -10.49
C ILE A 37 -5.65 -7.01 -11.68
N GLN A 38 -6.33 -6.23 -12.52
CA GLN A 38 -7.13 -6.71 -13.66
C GLN A 38 -8.14 -7.78 -13.24
N GLY A 39 -8.87 -7.51 -12.17
CA GLY A 39 -9.93 -8.36 -11.65
C GLY A 39 -11.20 -8.33 -12.50
N ASP A 40 -12.36 -8.31 -11.85
CA ASP A 40 -13.64 -8.29 -12.55
C ASP A 40 -13.75 -7.12 -13.54
N SER A 41 -14.11 -7.44 -14.77
CA SER A 41 -14.23 -6.51 -15.89
C SER A 41 -12.95 -5.69 -16.18
N GLY A 42 -11.78 -6.19 -15.78
CA GLY A 42 -10.50 -5.51 -15.96
C GLY A 42 -10.24 -4.39 -14.96
N ASN A 43 -11.07 -4.25 -13.93
CA ASN A 43 -10.87 -3.26 -12.87
C ASN A 43 -9.85 -3.78 -11.86
N ASP A 44 -9.05 -2.86 -11.31
CA ASP A 44 -8.21 -3.14 -10.16
C ASP A 44 -9.04 -2.97 -8.88
N PHE A 45 -8.93 -3.92 -7.96
CA PHE A 45 -9.57 -3.86 -6.64
C PHE A 45 -8.49 -3.82 -5.57
N TYR A 46 -8.69 -2.97 -4.58
CA TYR A 46 -7.80 -2.88 -3.43
C TYR A 46 -8.62 -2.76 -2.16
N ASP A 47 -8.13 -3.37 -1.10
CA ASP A 47 -8.73 -3.24 0.23
C ASP A 47 -7.66 -3.34 1.32
N LEU A 48 -8.03 -2.80 2.48
CA LEU A 48 -7.25 -2.95 3.70
C LEU A 48 -7.94 -3.98 4.58
N SER A 49 -7.23 -5.05 4.87
CA SER A 49 -7.73 -6.17 5.63
C SER A 49 -7.05 -6.25 7.00
N LEU A 50 -7.90 -6.38 8.02
CA LEU A 50 -7.52 -6.65 9.41
C LEU A 50 -7.80 -8.11 9.80
N VAL A 51 -8.10 -8.96 8.82
CA VAL A 51 -8.36 -10.39 9.05
C VAL A 51 -7.19 -11.04 9.78
N ASP A 52 -5.96 -10.63 9.44
CA ASP A 52 -4.71 -11.12 10.02
C ASP A 52 -4.19 -10.25 11.18
N GLY A 53 -5.02 -9.37 11.73
CA GLY A 53 -4.70 -8.49 12.85
C GLY A 53 -4.13 -7.13 12.41
N TYR A 54 -3.73 -6.31 13.39
CA TYR A 54 -3.28 -4.94 13.17
C TYR A 54 -1.90 -4.71 13.77
N ASN A 55 -0.96 -4.21 12.97
CA ASN A 55 0.38 -3.84 13.42
C ASN A 55 0.87 -2.50 12.86
N VAL A 56 0.32 -2.03 11.73
CA VAL A 56 0.65 -0.76 11.09
C VAL A 56 -0.58 0.10 10.99
N LYS A 57 -0.44 1.37 11.42
CA LYS A 57 -1.45 2.39 11.18
C LYS A 57 -1.45 2.76 9.70
N THR A 58 -2.43 2.27 8.97
CA THR A 58 -2.87 2.91 7.74
C THR A 58 -3.60 4.20 8.09
N LYS A 59 -3.45 5.21 7.24
CA LYS A 59 -4.30 6.38 7.32
C LYS A 59 -5.65 5.97 6.77
N ASP A 60 -6.46 5.34 7.61
CA ASP A 60 -7.88 5.11 7.36
C ASP A 60 -8.62 6.42 7.62
N GLU A 61 -8.33 7.42 6.81
CA GLU A 61 -9.39 8.29 6.34
C GLU A 61 -9.46 7.99 4.87
N ASP A 62 -10.60 7.43 4.47
CA ASP A 62 -10.96 7.28 3.07
C ASP A 62 -10.49 8.53 2.33
N PRO A 63 -9.63 8.38 1.31
CA PRO A 63 -9.05 9.51 0.60
C PRO A 63 -10.12 10.37 -0.06
N GLU A 64 -11.39 9.97 -0.09
CA GLU A 64 -12.52 10.75 -0.58
C GLU A 64 -13.39 11.38 0.54
N SER A 65 -13.19 11.04 1.82
CA SER A 65 -13.97 11.62 2.92
C SER A 65 -13.12 12.32 3.99
N GLY A 66 -13.49 13.55 4.33
CA GLY A 66 -12.86 14.33 5.39
C GLY A 66 -11.63 15.12 4.95
N ALA A 67 -10.59 15.13 5.79
CA ALA A 67 -9.43 16.02 5.63
C ALA A 67 -8.54 15.66 4.43
N HIS A 68 -8.68 14.45 3.89
CA HIS A 68 -7.82 13.90 2.84
C HIS A 68 -8.51 13.80 1.47
N SER A 69 -9.70 14.40 1.32
CA SER A 69 -10.56 14.42 0.13
C SER A 69 -10.05 15.22 -1.09
N THR A 70 -8.77 15.61 -1.11
CA THR A 70 -8.17 16.31 -2.26
C THR A 70 -6.74 15.84 -2.52
N PRO A 71 -6.22 15.96 -3.77
CA PRO A 71 -4.82 15.63 -4.08
C PRO A 71 -3.81 16.37 -3.19
N GLN A 72 -4.10 17.61 -2.81
CA GLN A 72 -3.25 18.45 -1.96
C GLN A 72 -3.19 17.95 -0.53
N THR A 73 -4.29 17.38 -0.04
CA THR A 73 -4.37 16.86 1.32
C THR A 73 -4.04 15.37 1.42
N CYS A 74 -4.03 14.63 0.30
CA CYS A 74 -3.61 13.23 0.21
C CYS A 74 -2.43 13.05 -0.77
N PRO A 75 -1.23 13.55 -0.41
CA PRO A 75 -0.05 13.43 -1.26
C PRO A 75 0.48 11.98 -1.28
N ALA A 76 1.17 11.63 -2.37
CA ALA A 76 1.87 10.36 -2.49
C ALA A 76 2.82 10.11 -1.29
N THR A 77 2.78 8.89 -0.76
CA THR A 77 3.64 8.45 0.35
C THR A 77 4.85 7.68 -0.17
N ASP A 78 5.82 7.39 0.71
CA ASP A 78 6.93 6.50 0.35
C ASP A 78 6.45 5.09 -0.02
N TYR A 79 5.29 4.68 0.49
CA TYR A 79 4.69 3.39 0.17
C TYR A 79 4.11 3.40 -1.26
N SER A 80 3.29 4.40 -1.59
CA SER A 80 2.68 4.49 -2.93
C SER A 80 3.72 4.66 -4.04
N ARG A 81 4.78 5.45 -3.81
CA ARG A 81 5.90 5.57 -4.76
C ARG A 81 6.57 4.23 -5.08
N LYS A 82 6.87 3.42 -4.06
CA LYS A 82 7.48 2.10 -4.26
C LYS A 82 6.57 1.16 -5.06
N PHE A 83 5.26 1.22 -4.82
CA PHE A 83 4.30 0.44 -5.58
C PHE A 83 4.25 0.90 -7.05
N LYS A 84 4.26 2.21 -7.29
CA LYS A 84 4.31 2.80 -8.63
C LYS A 84 5.58 2.43 -9.40
N ASP A 85 6.73 2.40 -8.71
CA ASP A 85 8.00 1.98 -9.31
C ASP A 85 7.97 0.50 -9.75
N ALA A 86 7.27 -0.36 -9.00
CA ALA A 86 7.11 -1.77 -9.33
C ALA A 86 6.07 -2.01 -10.44
N CYS A 87 4.99 -1.23 -10.43
CA CYS A 87 3.85 -1.35 -11.35
C CYS A 87 3.48 0.03 -11.93
N PRO A 88 4.22 0.55 -12.94
CA PRO A 88 4.07 1.93 -13.42
C PRO A 88 2.68 2.28 -13.96
N THR A 89 1.95 1.29 -14.46
CA THR A 89 0.61 1.45 -15.02
C THR A 89 -0.51 1.28 -14.01
N ALA A 90 -0.21 0.80 -12.80
CA ALA A 90 -1.22 0.59 -11.76
C ALA A 90 -1.44 1.87 -10.94
N TYR A 91 -2.63 2.02 -10.39
CA TYR A 91 -2.89 3.03 -9.36
C TYR A 91 -2.21 2.60 -8.04
N SER A 92 -1.50 3.54 -7.41
CA SER A 92 -0.71 3.33 -6.19
C SER A 92 -1.22 4.11 -4.98
N TYR A 93 -2.11 5.10 -5.21
CA TYR A 93 -2.88 5.81 -4.21
C TYR A 93 -4.09 6.50 -4.89
N ALA A 94 -5.02 7.05 -4.11
CA ALA A 94 -6.29 7.56 -4.63
C ALA A 94 -6.19 8.70 -5.64
N TYR A 95 -5.14 9.51 -5.56
CA TYR A 95 -4.90 10.61 -6.52
C TYR A 95 -3.67 10.35 -7.39
N ASP A 96 -3.38 9.08 -7.66
CA ASP A 96 -2.28 8.63 -8.54
C ASP A 96 -2.59 8.79 -10.04
N ASP A 97 -3.76 9.33 -10.35
CA ASP A 97 -4.08 9.76 -11.69
C ASP A 97 -3.56 11.18 -11.95
N THR A 98 -2.60 11.32 -12.86
CA THR A 98 -2.17 12.63 -13.35
C THR A 98 -3.14 13.22 -14.38
N SER A 99 -4.04 12.43 -14.96
CA SER A 99 -5.01 12.87 -15.96
C SER A 99 -6.18 13.66 -15.36
N LEU A 100 -6.56 13.36 -14.11
CA LEU A 100 -7.58 14.13 -13.38
C LEU A 100 -7.10 15.55 -12.99
N VAL A 101 -5.78 15.78 -12.95
CA VAL A 101 -5.21 17.10 -12.63
C VAL A 101 -5.19 18.03 -13.86
N LEU A 102 -5.34 17.51 -15.08
CA LEU A 102 -5.31 18.30 -16.30
C LEU A 102 -6.67 18.90 -16.68
N GLU A 103 -7.80 18.36 -16.20
CA GLU A 103 -9.15 18.85 -16.54
C GLU A 103 -9.63 20.07 -15.71
N LEU A 104 -8.83 20.57 -14.76
CA LEU A 104 -9.20 21.75 -13.94
C LEU A 104 -8.38 23.01 -14.26
N THR A 105 -7.63 23.02 -15.36
CA THR A 105 -7.01 24.24 -15.90
C THR A 105 -7.23 24.38 -17.41
N MET A 106 -8.49 24.47 -17.85
CA MET A 106 -8.89 25.26 -19.02
C MET A 106 -10.29 25.86 -18.81
#